data_AF-A0A3M1N3E4-F1
#
_entry.id   AF-A0A3M1N3E4-F1
#
_cell.length_a   1.000
_cell.length_b   1.000
_cell.length_c   1.000
_cell.angle_alpha   90.00
_cell.angle_beta   90.00
_cell.angle_gamma   90.00
#
_symmetry.space_group_name_H-M   'P 1'
#
loop_
_entity.id
_entity.type
_entity.pdbx_description
1 polymer ?
#
loop_
_entity_poly.entity_id
_entity_poly.type
_entity_poly.pdbx_seq_one_letter_code
_entity_poly.pdbx_strand_id
1 'polypeptide(L)'
;MTTEPKTPQNEDLLPVEETLHPADASSSAEASPDVLAAEPTPAASPTPMEAWEARVRELEAEVEKWRDQALRAVAELENYRRRVQRDLPQQLHQAQAELLRGLLPLLDNLERGLRAAEEAPDLDKLKEGLGLLTRQFQQTLSRLGVEPILPEIGSLPNPEEHEILSTLPAPEGTQPHTILEVVEPGYRFRGQLLRPARVIVTE
;
A
#
# COMPACT_ATOMS: atom_id res chain seq x y z
N MET A 1 15.30 31.81 -29.77
CA MET A 1 14.27 32.87 -29.86
C MET A 1 13.10 32.40 -28.99
N THR A 2 12.94 32.91 -27.77
CA THR A 2 12.23 34.19 -27.48
C THR A 2 10.74 33.92 -27.76
N THR A 3 9.78 33.87 -26.82
CA THR A 3 9.57 34.74 -25.65
C THR A 3 8.32 34.27 -24.89
N GLU A 4 8.38 34.27 -23.55
CA GLU A 4 7.27 34.67 -22.65
C GLU A 4 6.80 36.10 -22.99
N PRO A 5 5.59 36.60 -22.61
CA PRO A 5 5.12 36.61 -21.20
C PRO A 5 3.58 36.70 -20.98
N LYS A 6 3.14 36.61 -19.72
CA LYS A 6 2.67 37.76 -18.90
C LYS A 6 1.58 37.38 -17.87
N THR A 7 1.88 37.84 -16.65
CA THR A 7 1.12 37.91 -15.39
C THR A 7 -0.20 38.70 -15.48
N PRO A 8 -1.07 38.63 -14.46
CA PRO A 8 -1.14 39.72 -13.44
C PRO A 8 -1.16 39.16 -12.00
N GLN A 9 -0.50 39.76 -10.99
CA GLN A 9 -0.88 40.95 -10.18
C GLN A 9 -2.31 40.82 -9.63
N ASN A 10 -2.69 41.07 -8.39
CA ASN A 10 -2.16 41.67 -7.14
C ASN A 10 -3.24 41.24 -6.09
N GLU A 11 -3.05 41.14 -4.77
CA GLU A 11 -3.09 42.22 -3.76
C GLU A 11 -3.68 41.57 -2.50
N ASP A 12 -2.94 41.55 -1.39
CA ASP A 12 -3.46 41.80 -0.03
C ASP A 12 -2.29 41.77 0.95
N LEU A 13 -1.68 42.96 1.08
CA LEU A 13 -0.87 43.39 2.20
C LEU A 13 -1.85 44.01 3.22
N LEU A 14 -1.73 43.80 4.53
CA LEU A 14 -1.02 44.66 5.51
C LEU A 14 -1.62 44.33 6.91
N PRO A 15 -1.12 44.85 8.03
CA PRO A 15 0.27 45.10 8.45
C PRO A 15 0.53 44.59 9.90
N VAL A 16 1.81 44.45 10.30
CA VAL A 16 2.17 44.43 11.73
C VAL A 16 2.72 45.80 12.08
N GLU A 17 2.03 46.46 13.01
CA GLU A 17 2.28 47.82 13.47
C GLU A 17 3.61 47.96 14.22
N GLU A 18 4.26 49.05 13.85
CA GLU A 18 5.32 49.78 14.52
C GLU A 18 4.81 50.42 15.82
N THR A 19 5.48 50.19 16.94
CA THR A 19 5.48 51.13 18.08
C THR A 19 6.84 51.17 18.76
N LEU A 20 7.67 52.12 18.34
CA LEU A 20 8.62 52.84 19.21
C LEU A 20 7.95 54.17 19.58
N HIS A 21 8.14 54.68 20.80
CA HIS A 21 8.21 56.11 21.17
C HIS A 21 8.55 56.25 22.68
N PRO A 22 9.05 57.41 23.17
CA PRO A 22 10.40 57.56 23.73
C PRO A 22 10.44 58.37 25.07
N ALA A 23 11.53 59.12 25.31
CA ALA A 23 11.84 60.12 26.35
C ALA A 23 12.73 59.59 27.51
N ASP A 24 13.76 60.27 28.04
CA ASP A 24 14.26 61.66 27.97
C ASP A 24 15.77 61.63 28.35
N ALA A 25 16.68 62.27 27.59
CA ALA A 25 17.28 63.60 27.83
C ALA A 25 18.20 63.77 29.06
N SER A 26 19.52 63.93 28.85
CA SER A 26 20.26 65.16 29.21
C SER A 26 21.75 65.12 28.81
N SER A 27 22.06 65.97 27.83
CA SER A 27 23.26 66.81 27.60
C SER A 27 24.49 66.70 28.52
N SER A 28 25.67 66.60 27.90
CA SER A 28 26.78 67.58 28.05
C SER A 28 27.77 67.45 26.89
N ALA A 29 28.12 68.59 26.30
CA ALA A 29 28.97 68.77 25.13
C ALA A 29 30.44 69.02 25.51
N GLU A 30 31.38 68.67 24.63
CA GLU A 30 32.55 69.48 24.28
C GLU A 30 33.23 68.94 23.00
N ALA A 31 33.87 69.84 22.26
CA ALA A 31 34.03 69.77 20.81
C ALA A 31 35.49 69.57 20.30
N SER A 32 35.55 69.09 19.04
CA SER A 32 36.53 69.40 17.96
C SER A 32 37.90 68.68 17.89
N PRO A 33 38.56 68.62 16.70
CA PRO A 33 38.04 68.68 15.31
C PRO A 33 38.67 67.66 14.31
N ASP A 34 37.97 67.47 13.18
CA ASP A 34 38.44 67.42 11.78
C ASP A 34 39.66 66.56 11.37
N VAL A 35 39.47 65.53 10.51
CA VAL A 35 39.99 65.49 9.11
C VAL A 35 39.60 64.23 8.32
N LEU A 36 39.29 64.48 7.04
CA LEU A 36 39.46 63.65 5.84
C LEU A 36 38.41 62.59 5.48
N ALA A 37 37.49 63.02 4.61
CA ALA A 37 36.76 62.20 3.66
C ALA A 37 37.71 61.40 2.77
N ALA A 38 37.56 60.07 2.79
CA ALA A 38 38.16 59.16 1.81
C ALA A 38 37.15 58.92 0.67
N GLU A 39 37.58 59.22 -0.56
CA GLU A 39 36.86 58.85 -1.78
C GLU A 39 36.71 57.32 -1.89
N PRO A 40 35.64 56.81 -2.53
CA PRO A 40 35.44 55.39 -2.72
C PRO A 40 36.46 54.83 -3.72
N THR A 41 37.36 53.98 -3.24
CA THR A 41 38.27 53.19 -4.06
C THR A 41 37.47 52.29 -5.01
N PRO A 42 37.79 52.23 -6.33
CA PRO A 42 37.12 51.32 -7.24
C PRO A 42 37.42 49.88 -6.81
N ALA A 43 36.36 49.08 -6.63
CA ALA A 43 36.48 47.66 -6.37
C ALA A 43 37.33 46.99 -7.46
N ALA A 44 38.55 46.57 -7.09
CA ALA A 44 39.40 45.80 -7.98
C ALA A 44 38.68 44.49 -8.32
N SER A 45 38.55 44.21 -9.63
CA SER A 45 37.98 42.95 -10.10
C SER A 45 38.84 41.78 -9.59
N PRO A 46 38.23 40.69 -9.11
CA PRO A 46 38.98 39.57 -8.53
C PRO A 46 39.96 39.02 -9.56
N THR A 47 41.16 38.69 -9.11
CA THR A 47 42.14 38.01 -9.95
C THR A 47 41.59 36.64 -10.37
N PRO A 48 42.02 36.08 -11.52
CA PRO A 48 41.56 34.75 -11.95
C PRO A 48 41.73 33.69 -10.86
N MET A 49 42.81 33.75 -10.06
CA MET A 49 43.09 32.83 -8.96
C MET A 49 42.08 32.96 -7.82
N GLU A 50 41.70 34.17 -7.41
CA GLU A 50 40.66 34.40 -6.40
C GLU A 50 39.28 33.92 -6.88
N ALA A 51 38.98 34.05 -8.18
CA ALA A 51 37.75 33.53 -8.77
C ALA A 51 37.69 31.99 -8.75
N TRP A 52 38.81 31.31 -9.03
CA TRP A 52 38.91 29.85 -8.91
C TRP A 52 38.76 29.38 -7.47
N GLU A 53 39.40 30.05 -6.51
CA GLU A 53 39.26 29.72 -5.08
C GLU A 53 37.82 29.90 -4.58
N ALA A 54 37.15 30.97 -4.99
CA ALA A 54 35.74 31.19 -4.68
C ALA A 54 34.86 30.07 -5.25
N ARG A 55 35.12 29.64 -6.48
CA ARG A 55 34.38 28.54 -7.12
C ARG A 55 34.63 27.19 -6.46
N VAL A 56 35.85 26.91 -6.01
CA VAL A 56 36.17 25.69 -5.26
C VAL A 56 35.42 25.66 -3.93
N ARG A 57 35.42 26.76 -3.17
CA ARG A 57 34.67 26.84 -1.90
C ARG A 57 33.17 26.67 -2.10
N GLU A 58 32.61 27.23 -3.17
CA GLU A 58 31.19 27.05 -3.53
C GLU A 58 30.86 25.58 -3.82
N LEU A 59 31.68 24.90 -4.64
CA LEU A 59 31.52 23.48 -4.95
C LEU A 59 31.69 22.59 -3.72
N GLU A 60 32.63 22.90 -2.82
CA GLU A 60 32.81 22.19 -1.56
C GLU A 60 31.58 22.31 -0.66
N ALA A 61 31.01 23.51 -0.54
CA ALA A 61 29.78 23.75 0.21
C ALA A 61 28.56 23.03 -0.40
N GLU A 62 28.45 22.99 -1.74
CA GLU A 62 27.42 22.21 -2.41
C GLU A 62 27.58 20.70 -2.13
N VAL A 63 28.80 20.18 -2.20
CA VAL A 63 29.10 18.77 -1.91
C VAL A 63 28.73 18.42 -0.47
N GLU A 64 29.08 19.25 0.51
CA GLU A 64 28.68 19.03 1.91
C GLU A 64 27.16 19.06 2.08
N LYS A 65 26.48 20.03 1.47
CA LYS A 65 25.01 20.10 1.49
C LYS A 65 24.37 18.83 0.93
N TRP A 66 24.85 18.33 -0.20
CA TRP A 66 24.34 17.10 -0.81
C TRP A 66 24.68 15.85 0.00
N ARG A 67 25.87 15.80 0.62
CA ARG A 67 26.26 14.70 1.52
C ARG A 67 25.35 14.65 2.74
N ASP A 68 25.06 15.78 3.36
CA ASP A 68 24.14 15.87 4.49
C ASP A 68 22.72 15.43 4.11
N GLN A 69 22.24 15.87 2.95
CA GLN A 69 20.95 15.43 2.42
C GLN A 69 20.93 13.92 2.15
N ALA A 70 21.99 13.37 1.57
CA ALA A 70 22.11 11.94 1.31
C ALA A 70 22.12 11.12 2.60
N LEU A 71 22.87 11.56 3.63
CA LEU A 71 22.92 10.89 4.93
C LEU A 71 21.55 10.90 5.62
N ARG A 72 20.82 12.03 5.57
CA ARG A 72 19.45 12.09 6.08
C ARG A 72 18.50 11.17 5.32
N ALA A 73 18.57 11.14 3.99
CA ALA A 73 17.76 10.25 3.17
C ALA A 73 18.03 8.77 3.47
N VAL A 74 19.30 8.39 3.69
CA VAL A 74 19.67 7.03 4.11
C VAL A 74 19.05 6.70 5.47
N ALA A 75 19.14 7.61 6.44
CA ALA A 75 18.55 7.41 7.77
C ALA A 75 17.01 7.28 7.71
N GLU A 76 16.33 8.11 6.91
CA GLU A 76 14.88 8.02 6.70
C GLU A 76 14.48 6.68 6.07
N LEU A 77 15.24 6.22 5.08
CA LEU A 77 15.02 4.93 4.42
C LEU A 77 15.24 3.75 5.38
N GLU A 78 16.24 3.82 6.25
CA GLU A 78 16.44 2.81 7.31
C GLU A 78 15.27 2.79 8.30
N ASN A 79 14.82 3.97 8.75
CA ASN A 79 13.66 4.08 9.65
C ASN A 79 12.39 3.53 8.99
N TYR A 80 12.16 3.85 7.71
CA TYR A 80 11.05 3.30 6.94
C TYR A 80 11.14 1.78 6.81
N ARG A 81 12.32 1.22 6.47
CA ARG A 81 12.53 -0.23 6.38
C ARG A 81 12.23 -0.93 7.71
N ARG A 82 12.73 -0.40 8.83
CA ARG A 82 12.47 -0.95 10.17
C ARG A 82 10.98 -0.91 10.50
N ARG A 83 10.28 0.18 10.15
CA ARG A 83 8.84 0.30 10.34
C ARG A 83 8.07 -0.73 9.51
N VAL A 84 8.37 -0.85 8.21
CA VAL A 84 7.70 -1.82 7.33
C VAL A 84 7.93 -3.26 7.81
N GLN A 85 9.16 -3.60 8.21
CA GLN A 85 9.47 -4.92 8.76
C GLN A 85 8.69 -5.23 10.04
N ARG A 86 8.36 -4.21 10.85
CA ARG A 86 7.54 -4.37 12.04
C ARG A 86 6.04 -4.47 11.73
N ASP A 87 5.57 -3.69 10.75
CA ASP A 87 4.14 -3.57 10.45
C ASP A 87 3.63 -4.75 9.58
N LEU A 88 4.47 -5.29 8.69
CA LEU A 88 4.11 -6.42 7.83
C LEU A 88 3.63 -7.69 8.59
N PRO A 89 4.35 -8.22 9.60
CA PRO A 89 3.87 -9.37 10.36
C PRO A 89 2.60 -9.05 11.14
N GLN A 90 2.43 -7.81 11.62
CA GLN A 90 1.22 -7.39 12.31
C GLN A 90 0.01 -7.41 11.36
N GLN A 91 0.18 -6.95 10.11
CA GLN A 91 -0.86 -7.02 9.09
C GLN A 91 -1.22 -8.47 8.74
N LEU A 92 -0.21 -9.36 8.63
CA LEU A 92 -0.45 -10.79 8.39
C LEU A 92 -1.23 -11.44 9.54
N HIS A 93 -0.85 -11.18 10.80
CA HIS A 93 -1.59 -11.69 11.96
C HIS A 93 -3.02 -11.16 12.00
N GLN A 94 -3.24 -9.90 11.63
CA GLN A 94 -4.57 -9.33 11.58
C GLN A 94 -5.43 -10.01 10.51
N ALA A 95 -4.89 -10.24 9.31
CA ALA A 95 -5.57 -10.97 8.25
C ALA A 95 -5.91 -12.43 8.65
N GLN A 96 -4.97 -13.12 9.31
CA GLN A 96 -5.22 -14.46 9.85
C GLN A 96 -6.31 -14.43 10.93
N ALA A 97 -6.29 -13.44 11.82
CA ALA A 97 -7.30 -13.29 12.85
C ALA A 97 -8.70 -13.03 12.27
N GLU A 98 -8.82 -12.26 11.20
CA GLU A 98 -10.08 -12.06 10.48
C GLU A 98 -10.63 -13.36 9.90
N LEU A 99 -9.76 -14.18 9.28
CA LEU A 99 -10.14 -15.50 8.79
C LEU A 99 -10.62 -16.41 9.93
N LEU A 100 -9.87 -16.49 11.03
CA LEU A 100 -10.24 -17.29 12.19
C LEU A 100 -11.58 -16.85 12.79
N ARG A 101 -11.81 -15.53 12.94
CA ARG A 101 -13.10 -14.99 13.41
C ARG A 101 -14.27 -15.38 12.49
N GLY A 102 -14.04 -15.47 11.18
CA GLY A 102 -15.05 -15.94 10.22
C GLY A 102 -15.36 -17.43 10.35
N LEU A 103 -14.40 -18.24 10.78
CA LEU A 103 -14.54 -19.70 10.93
C LEU A 103 -15.14 -20.12 12.28
N LEU A 104 -14.92 -19.35 13.35
CA LEU A 104 -15.42 -19.69 14.70
C LEU A 104 -16.93 -19.97 14.75
N PRO A 105 -17.82 -19.17 14.13
CA PRO A 105 -19.26 -19.46 14.14
C PRO A 105 -19.63 -20.81 13.52
N LEU A 106 -18.81 -21.32 12.59
CA LEU A 106 -19.05 -22.63 11.96
C LEU A 106 -18.69 -23.75 12.92
N LEU A 107 -17.58 -23.61 13.65
CA LEU A 107 -17.21 -24.55 14.71
C LEU A 107 -18.28 -24.58 15.81
N ASP A 108 -18.74 -23.42 16.26
CA ASP A 108 -19.80 -23.32 17.28
C ASP A 108 -21.10 -24.04 16.83
N ASN A 109 -21.46 -23.88 15.55
CA ASN A 109 -22.66 -24.50 14.98
C ASN A 109 -22.47 -26.01 14.76
N LEU A 110 -21.27 -26.48 14.39
CA LEU A 110 -20.94 -27.90 14.31
C LEU A 110 -21.04 -28.56 15.69
N GLU A 111 -20.46 -27.96 16.72
CA GLU A 111 -20.55 -28.47 18.10
C GLU A 111 -22.00 -28.52 18.60
N ARG A 112 -22.79 -27.47 18.32
CA ARG A 112 -24.22 -27.43 18.63
C ARG A 112 -24.99 -28.55 17.92
N GLY A 113 -24.71 -28.76 16.64
CA GLY A 113 -25.33 -29.83 15.84
C GLY A 113 -24.99 -31.22 16.37
N LEU A 114 -23.73 -31.45 16.76
CA LEU A 114 -23.30 -32.71 17.34
C LEU A 114 -23.99 -33.01 18.68
N ARG A 115 -24.06 -32.03 19.60
CA ARG A 115 -24.78 -32.20 20.88
C ARG A 115 -26.27 -32.50 20.66
N ALA A 116 -26.91 -31.82 19.73
CA ALA A 116 -28.31 -32.08 19.40
C ALA A 116 -28.53 -33.49 18.82
N ALA A 117 -27.58 -34.00 18.02
CA ALA A 117 -27.63 -35.34 17.46
C ALA A 117 -27.46 -36.44 18.53
N GLU A 118 -26.69 -36.18 19.59
CA GLU A 118 -26.53 -37.10 20.73
C GLU A 118 -27.80 -37.19 21.58
N GLU A 119 -28.50 -36.07 21.78
CA GLU A 119 -29.72 -36.01 22.62
C GLU A 119 -30.96 -36.57 21.92
N ALA A 120 -31.12 -36.30 20.61
CA ALA A 120 -32.28 -36.72 19.83
C ALA A 120 -31.89 -36.94 18.36
N PRO A 121 -31.51 -38.17 17.97
CA PRO A 121 -31.05 -38.44 16.60
C PRO A 121 -32.21 -38.36 15.61
N ASP A 122 -32.35 -37.21 14.96
CA ASP A 122 -33.23 -36.96 13.83
C ASP A 122 -32.39 -36.67 12.59
N LEU A 123 -32.34 -37.65 11.68
CA LEU A 123 -31.47 -37.60 10.50
C LEU A 123 -31.86 -36.48 9.53
N ASP A 124 -33.14 -36.16 9.41
CA ASP A 124 -33.61 -35.13 8.47
C ASP A 124 -33.26 -33.73 9.00
N LYS A 125 -33.44 -33.50 10.30
CA LYS A 125 -32.97 -32.25 10.95
C LYS A 125 -31.45 -32.11 10.87
N LEU A 126 -30.70 -33.20 11.02
CA LEU A 126 -29.25 -33.17 10.92
C LEU A 126 -28.79 -32.81 9.49
N LYS A 127 -29.42 -33.38 8.47
CA LYS A 127 -29.17 -33.03 7.06
C LYS A 127 -29.47 -31.56 6.77
N GLU A 128 -30.59 -31.05 7.29
CA GLU A 128 -30.96 -29.64 7.13
C GLU A 128 -29.93 -28.71 7.80
N GLY A 129 -29.53 -29.03 9.04
CA GLY A 129 -28.52 -28.28 9.78
C GLY A 129 -27.16 -28.28 9.07
N LEU A 130 -26.73 -29.43 8.53
CA LEU A 130 -25.50 -29.53 7.75
C LEU A 130 -25.59 -28.70 6.45
N GLY A 131 -26.74 -28.72 5.77
CA GLY A 131 -26.98 -27.89 4.59
C GLY A 131 -26.91 -26.39 4.90
N LEU A 132 -27.43 -25.95 6.05
CA LEU A 132 -27.31 -24.57 6.52
C LEU A 132 -25.86 -24.19 6.81
N LEU A 133 -25.11 -25.07 7.47
CA LEU A 133 -23.68 -24.90 7.73
C LEU A 133 -22.86 -24.76 6.44
N THR A 134 -23.11 -25.62 5.44
CA THR A 134 -22.43 -25.54 4.15
C THR A 134 -22.70 -24.21 3.45
N ARG A 135 -23.95 -23.74 3.43
CA ARG A 135 -24.31 -22.43 2.87
C ARG A 135 -23.65 -21.27 3.62
N GLN A 136 -23.63 -21.32 4.95
CA GLN A 136 -22.97 -20.32 5.77
C GLN A 136 -21.46 -20.28 5.48
N PHE A 137 -20.82 -21.44 5.35
CA PHE A 137 -19.40 -21.52 5.03
C PHE A 137 -19.07 -20.93 3.66
N GLN A 138 -19.86 -21.26 2.63
CA GLN A 138 -19.72 -20.70 1.29
C GLN A 138 -19.88 -19.16 1.29
N GLN A 139 -20.86 -18.64 2.05
CA GLN A 139 -21.03 -17.19 2.21
C GLN A 139 -19.84 -16.53 2.92
N THR A 140 -19.30 -17.15 3.96
CA THR A 140 -18.10 -16.65 4.66
C THR A 140 -16.90 -16.62 3.71
N LEU A 141 -16.67 -17.68 2.94
CA LEU A 141 -15.60 -17.74 1.94
C LEU A 141 -15.75 -16.64 0.88
N SER A 142 -16.96 -16.47 0.34
CA SER A 142 -17.26 -15.41 -0.63
C SER A 142 -16.99 -14.01 -0.08
N ARG A 143 -17.37 -13.72 1.17
CA ARG A 143 -17.05 -12.44 1.84
C ARG A 143 -15.56 -12.19 2.01
N LEU A 144 -14.78 -13.24 2.21
CA LEU A 144 -13.31 -13.16 2.28
C LEU A 144 -12.67 -12.99 0.89
N GLY A 145 -13.43 -13.14 -0.19
CA GLY A 145 -12.96 -13.03 -1.58
C GLY A 145 -12.53 -14.36 -2.20
N VAL A 146 -13.01 -15.47 -1.65
CA VAL A 146 -12.84 -16.82 -2.22
C VAL A 146 -14.06 -17.17 -3.07
N GLU A 147 -13.81 -17.55 -4.32
CA GLU A 147 -14.82 -17.92 -5.30
C GLU A 147 -14.66 -19.39 -5.70
N PRO A 148 -15.76 -20.17 -5.78
CA PRO A 148 -15.71 -21.55 -6.24
C PRO A 148 -15.51 -21.61 -7.77
N ILE A 149 -14.76 -22.61 -8.22
CA ILE A 149 -14.61 -22.97 -9.63
C ILE A 149 -15.49 -24.20 -9.85
N LEU A 150 -16.61 -24.00 -10.55
CA LEU A 150 -17.62 -25.01 -10.84
C LEU A 150 -17.81 -25.07 -12.35
N PRO A 151 -16.99 -25.87 -13.06
CA PRO A 151 -17.13 -25.97 -14.50
C PRO A 151 -18.43 -26.63 -14.91
N GLU A 152 -18.95 -26.21 -16.06
CA GLU A 152 -20.17 -26.75 -16.63
C GLU A 152 -19.92 -28.15 -17.21
N ILE A 153 -20.81 -29.09 -16.88
CA ILE A 153 -20.77 -30.44 -17.45
C ILE A 153 -20.99 -30.34 -18.97
N GLY A 154 -20.15 -31.00 -19.74
CA GLY A 154 -20.12 -30.94 -21.21
C GLY A 154 -19.25 -29.83 -21.80
N SER A 155 -18.64 -28.97 -20.97
CA SER A 155 -17.67 -27.97 -21.43
C SER A 155 -16.25 -28.55 -21.56
N LEU A 156 -15.38 -27.87 -22.31
CA LEU A 156 -13.96 -28.25 -22.41
C LEU A 156 -13.21 -27.89 -21.10
N PRO A 157 -12.31 -28.76 -20.61
CA PRO A 157 -11.51 -28.46 -19.42
C PRO A 157 -10.49 -27.35 -19.72
N ASN A 158 -10.41 -26.34 -18.83
CA ASN A 158 -9.37 -25.33 -18.84
C ASN A 158 -8.14 -25.85 -18.07
N PRO A 159 -6.95 -26.01 -18.70
CA PRO A 159 -5.74 -26.49 -18.02
C PRO A 159 -5.25 -25.61 -16.86
N GLU A 160 -5.60 -24.32 -16.84
CA GLU A 160 -5.20 -23.42 -15.75
C GLU A 160 -6.05 -23.59 -14.49
N GLU A 161 -7.26 -24.13 -14.63
CA GLU A 161 -8.27 -24.14 -13.55
C GLU A 161 -8.73 -25.55 -13.18
N HIS A 162 -8.52 -26.53 -14.06
CA HIS A 162 -9.02 -27.88 -13.91
C HIS A 162 -7.89 -28.91 -13.93
N GLU A 163 -8.01 -29.90 -13.07
CA GLU A 163 -7.15 -31.08 -13.01
C GLU A 163 -7.96 -32.30 -13.41
N ILE A 164 -7.53 -32.99 -14.46
CA ILE A 164 -8.21 -34.19 -14.96
C ILE A 164 -7.75 -35.40 -14.13
N LEU A 165 -8.68 -36.03 -13.42
CA LEU A 165 -8.38 -37.21 -12.60
C LEU A 165 -8.42 -38.52 -13.39
N SER A 166 -9.39 -38.62 -14.29
CA SER A 166 -9.55 -39.79 -15.15
C SER A 166 -10.30 -39.41 -16.42
N THR A 167 -10.12 -40.27 -17.42
CA THR A 167 -10.91 -40.27 -18.65
C THR A 167 -11.86 -41.46 -18.58
N LEU A 168 -13.12 -41.26 -18.96
CA LEU A 168 -14.11 -42.35 -19.07
C LEU A 168 -14.69 -42.39 -20.49
N PRO A 169 -15.08 -43.57 -20.99
CA PRO A 169 -15.76 -43.67 -22.28
C PRO A 169 -16.96 -42.72 -22.34
N ALA A 170 -17.06 -41.94 -23.42
CA ALA A 170 -18.17 -41.01 -23.60
C ALA A 170 -19.52 -41.78 -23.61
N PRO A 171 -20.46 -41.44 -22.72
CA PRO A 171 -21.83 -41.94 -22.83
C PRO A 171 -22.44 -41.53 -24.18
N GLU A 172 -23.38 -42.31 -24.70
CA GLU A 172 -24.06 -41.99 -25.96
C GLU A 172 -24.66 -40.57 -25.91
N GLY A 173 -24.24 -39.72 -26.85
CA GLY A 173 -24.71 -38.33 -26.96
C GLY A 173 -23.83 -37.26 -26.31
N THR A 174 -22.74 -37.64 -25.63
CA THR A 174 -21.78 -36.68 -25.05
C THR A 174 -20.63 -36.39 -26.01
N GLN A 175 -20.13 -35.15 -26.02
CA GLN A 175 -18.98 -34.77 -26.84
C GLN A 175 -17.67 -35.32 -26.26
N PRO A 176 -16.71 -35.78 -27.09
CA PRO A 176 -15.42 -36.28 -26.62
C PRO A 176 -14.58 -35.17 -25.98
N HIS A 177 -13.68 -35.55 -25.08
CA HIS A 177 -12.82 -34.63 -24.31
C HIS A 177 -13.53 -33.51 -23.53
N THR A 178 -14.78 -33.72 -23.11
CA THR A 178 -15.54 -32.75 -22.31
C THR A 178 -15.67 -33.19 -20.86
N ILE A 179 -15.94 -32.24 -19.95
CA ILE A 179 -16.12 -32.51 -18.52
C ILE A 179 -17.38 -33.34 -18.32
N LEU A 180 -17.23 -34.54 -17.79
CA LEU A 180 -18.33 -35.43 -17.44
C LEU A 180 -18.84 -35.15 -16.03
N GLU A 181 -17.92 -34.95 -15.08
CA GLU A 181 -18.24 -34.76 -13.66
C GLU A 181 -17.18 -33.90 -12.97
N VAL A 182 -17.62 -33.11 -11.99
CA VAL A 182 -16.74 -32.39 -11.05
C VAL A 182 -16.69 -33.18 -9.75
N VAL A 183 -15.56 -33.84 -9.48
CA VAL A 183 -15.35 -34.66 -8.27
C VAL A 183 -15.12 -33.76 -7.06
N GLU A 184 -14.27 -32.74 -7.22
CA GLU A 184 -14.01 -31.75 -6.18
C GLU A 184 -14.00 -30.34 -6.79
N PRO A 185 -14.74 -29.38 -6.21
CA PRO A 185 -14.75 -28.01 -6.71
C PRO A 185 -13.40 -27.34 -6.50
N GLY A 186 -12.98 -26.53 -7.47
CA GLY A 186 -11.80 -25.67 -7.34
C GLY A 186 -12.13 -24.39 -6.57
N TYR A 187 -11.12 -23.62 -6.20
CA TYR A 187 -11.31 -22.30 -5.57
C TYR A 187 -10.26 -21.29 -6.03
N ARG A 188 -10.69 -20.04 -6.17
CA ARG A 188 -9.86 -18.88 -6.48
C ARG A 188 -9.98 -17.86 -5.36
N PHE A 189 -8.88 -17.22 -4.98
CA PHE A 189 -8.87 -16.11 -4.04
C PHE A 189 -8.40 -14.86 -4.76
N ARG A 190 -9.30 -13.87 -4.94
CA ARG A 190 -8.98 -12.57 -5.56
C ARG A 190 -8.19 -12.69 -6.87
N GLY A 191 -8.60 -13.61 -7.76
CA GLY A 191 -7.91 -13.84 -9.02
C GLY A 191 -6.80 -14.92 -8.98
N GLN A 192 -6.31 -15.29 -7.80
CA GLN A 192 -5.27 -16.32 -7.65
C GLN A 192 -5.87 -17.70 -7.43
N LEU A 193 -5.47 -18.70 -8.23
CA LEU A 193 -5.88 -20.08 -8.04
C LEU A 193 -5.36 -20.62 -6.70
N LEU A 194 -6.27 -21.08 -5.82
CA LEU A 194 -5.91 -21.77 -4.57
C LEU A 194 -5.81 -23.28 -4.79
N ARG A 195 -6.77 -23.84 -5.52
CA ARG A 195 -6.75 -25.24 -5.96
C ARG A 195 -7.58 -25.39 -7.25
N PRO A 196 -7.14 -26.26 -8.19
CA PRO A 196 -7.93 -26.55 -9.38
C PRO A 196 -9.18 -27.36 -9.02
N ALA A 197 -10.19 -27.29 -9.91
CA ALA A 197 -11.33 -28.19 -9.85
C ALA A 197 -10.91 -29.56 -10.39
N ARG A 198 -11.18 -30.63 -9.65
CA ARG A 198 -10.82 -31.99 -10.06
C ARG A 198 -11.99 -32.57 -10.84
N VAL A 199 -11.74 -32.87 -12.11
CA VAL A 199 -12.77 -33.27 -13.07
C VAL A 199 -12.48 -34.63 -13.68
N ILE A 200 -13.55 -35.32 -14.06
CA ILE A 200 -13.49 -36.49 -14.95
C ILE A 200 -13.93 -36.01 -16.31
N VAL A 201 -13.20 -36.39 -17.36
CA VAL A 201 -13.54 -36.02 -18.73
C VAL A 201 -13.87 -37.25 -19.55
N THR A 202 -14.57 -37.05 -20.65
CA THR A 202 -14.79 -38.11 -21.63
C THR A 202 -13.52 -38.38 -22.44
N GLU A 203 -13.31 -39.64 -22.81
CA GLU A 203 -12.32 -40.03 -23.84
C GLU A 203 -12.58 -39.37 -25.19
#